data_AF-A0A024EA66-F1
#
_entry.id   AF-A0A024EA66-F1
#
_cell.length_a   1.000
_cell.length_b   1.000
_cell.length_c   1.000
_cell.angle_alpha   90.00
_cell.angle_beta   90.00
_cell.angle_gamma   90.00
#
_symmetry.space_group_name_H-M   'P 1'
#
loop_
_entity.id
_entity.type
_entity.pdbx_description
1 polymer ?
#
loop_
_entity_poly.entity_id
_entity_poly.type
_entity_poly.pdbx_seq_one_letter_code
_entity_poly.pdbx_strand_id
1 'polypeptide(L)'
;MNIWLAAALAAIVSLSAQAATKVTPRVERVTFEKGADAVEFNQSIQGPLTAQYRVSAKAGQILTVDLKPSNTSAYFNITAKGADYALFNGSIMGNHFMGPLPADGEYTVQVYLMRNAARRNEVANYNLSLNLSPADASDSTRPFDQTLELQGIRFHVTTEGIDDHRVLRISPQGLETDNSDFTRPLTGNVVRAEVADLDRDGSPELYVFARSPGRGLPGELVAYSANRKKSLSEIYLPPVSEDVEAAEGYQGEDEFAVVENVLVRRFPVYESADAGAGRTGKMREVRYRLMAGEAGWVLRRGEVIVY
;
A
#
# COMPACT_ATOMS: atom_id res chain seq x y z
N MET A 1 -81.07 -2.21 30.16
CA MET A 1 -80.28 -1.10 30.75
C MET A 1 -79.30 -1.76 31.73
N ASN A 2 -77.99 -1.93 31.50
CA ASN A 2 -77.03 -1.38 30.56
C ASN A 2 -75.97 -2.42 30.18
N ILE A 3 -75.50 -2.32 28.95
CA ILE A 3 -74.40 -3.04 28.31
C ILE A 3 -73.09 -2.37 28.75
N TRP A 4 -72.03 -3.12 29.10
CA TRP A 4 -70.66 -2.60 29.05
C TRP A 4 -69.73 -3.64 28.42
N LEU A 5 -69.30 -3.31 27.19
CA LEU A 5 -68.19 -3.91 26.46
C LEU A 5 -66.87 -3.57 27.17
N ALA A 6 -66.02 -4.56 27.40
CA ALA A 6 -64.59 -4.33 27.62
C ALA A 6 -63.86 -4.67 26.31
N ALA A 7 -63.43 -3.64 25.58
CA ALA A 7 -62.66 -3.78 24.36
C ALA A 7 -61.18 -4.03 24.68
N ALA A 8 -60.65 -5.16 24.20
CA ALA A 8 -59.22 -5.46 24.22
C ALA A 8 -58.52 -4.68 23.10
N LEU A 9 -57.58 -3.80 23.46
CA LEU A 9 -56.72 -3.09 22.51
C LEU A 9 -55.34 -3.77 22.51
N ALA A 10 -55.15 -4.74 21.62
CA ALA A 10 -53.82 -5.30 21.34
C ALA A 10 -53.08 -4.36 20.37
N ALA A 11 -52.15 -3.56 20.89
CA ALA A 11 -51.26 -2.74 20.08
C ALA A 11 -50.22 -3.64 19.40
N ILE A 12 -50.39 -3.90 18.10
CA ILE A 12 -49.39 -4.56 17.27
C ILE A 12 -48.30 -3.52 16.98
N VAL A 13 -47.18 -3.61 17.70
CA VAL A 13 -45.96 -2.88 17.35
C VAL A 13 -45.31 -3.62 16.19
N SER A 14 -45.61 -3.18 14.98
CA SER A 14 -44.91 -3.62 13.76
C SER A 14 -43.49 -3.08 13.78
N LEU A 15 -42.53 -3.86 14.29
CA LEU A 15 -41.11 -3.62 13.99
C LEU A 15 -40.90 -3.98 12.52
N SER A 16 -40.88 -2.97 11.65
CA SER A 16 -40.34 -3.10 10.31
C SER A 16 -38.83 -3.37 10.44
N ALA A 17 -38.45 -4.64 10.38
CA ALA A 17 -37.08 -5.03 10.10
C ALA A 17 -36.72 -4.44 8.73
N GLN A 18 -36.02 -3.31 8.70
CA GLN A 18 -35.35 -2.85 7.50
C GLN A 18 -34.26 -3.88 7.20
N ALA A 19 -34.60 -4.87 6.38
CA ALA A 19 -33.61 -5.68 5.71
C ALA A 19 -32.69 -4.72 4.96
N ALA A 20 -31.43 -4.61 5.42
CA ALA A 20 -30.41 -3.91 4.67
C ALA A 20 -30.36 -4.56 3.28
N THR A 21 -30.85 -3.87 2.26
CA THR A 21 -30.80 -4.34 0.88
C THR A 21 -29.33 -4.55 0.55
N LYS A 22 -28.95 -5.81 0.33
CA LYS A 22 -27.58 -6.18 -0.02
C LYS A 22 -27.32 -5.62 -1.42
N VAL A 23 -26.68 -4.46 -1.50
CA VAL A 23 -26.38 -3.80 -2.77
C VAL A 23 -25.39 -4.68 -3.53
N THR A 24 -25.84 -5.20 -4.68
CA THR A 24 -25.01 -6.10 -5.50
C THR A 24 -23.89 -5.31 -6.17
N PRO A 25 -22.62 -5.70 -6.01
CA PRO A 25 -21.50 -5.05 -6.69
C PRO A 25 -21.52 -5.35 -8.19
N ARG A 26 -20.99 -4.42 -9.00
CA ARG A 26 -20.56 -4.74 -10.37
C ARG A 26 -19.36 -5.69 -10.26
N VAL A 27 -19.35 -6.78 -11.02
CA VAL A 27 -18.25 -7.77 -11.00
C VAL A 27 -17.66 -7.92 -12.39
N GLU A 28 -16.35 -7.77 -12.49
CA GLU A 28 -15.58 -7.90 -13.72
C GLU A 28 -14.43 -8.89 -13.49
N ARG A 29 -14.23 -9.82 -14.42
CA ARG A 29 -13.06 -10.71 -14.40
C ARG A 29 -11.94 -10.04 -15.17
N VAL A 30 -10.77 -9.96 -14.55
CA VAL A 30 -9.59 -9.33 -15.15
C VAL A 30 -8.86 -10.38 -15.99
N THR A 31 -8.63 -10.05 -17.26
CA THR A 31 -7.82 -10.85 -18.17
C THR A 31 -6.60 -10.04 -18.55
N PHE A 32 -5.42 -10.50 -18.17
CA PHE A 32 -4.16 -9.88 -18.57
C PHE A 32 -3.76 -10.44 -19.94
N GLU A 33 -3.82 -9.61 -20.98
CA GLU A 33 -3.36 -10.02 -22.30
C GLU A 33 -1.84 -10.21 -22.30
N LYS A 34 -1.36 -11.21 -23.05
CA LYS A 34 0.06 -11.52 -23.12
C LYS A 34 0.82 -10.34 -23.74
N GLY A 35 1.70 -9.70 -22.96
CA GLY A 35 2.50 -8.56 -23.40
C GLY A 35 1.88 -7.19 -23.15
N ALA A 36 0.69 -7.12 -22.54
CA ALA A 36 0.17 -5.86 -22.02
C ALA A 36 0.80 -5.55 -20.66
N ASP A 37 1.33 -4.34 -20.50
CA ASP A 37 1.93 -3.88 -19.25
C ASP A 37 0.88 -3.65 -18.15
N ALA A 38 -0.39 -3.41 -18.49
CA ALA A 38 -1.48 -3.27 -17.53
C ALA A 38 -2.85 -3.45 -18.21
N VAL A 39 -3.89 -3.65 -17.41
CA VAL A 39 -5.30 -3.59 -17.80
C VAL A 39 -5.93 -2.37 -17.13
N GLU A 40 -6.53 -1.49 -17.92
CA GLU A 40 -7.13 -0.24 -17.43
C GLU A 40 -8.66 -0.26 -17.48
N PHE A 41 -9.30 0.32 -16.46
CA PHE A 41 -10.74 0.49 -16.37
C PHE A 41 -11.08 1.96 -16.07
N ASN A 42 -11.78 2.62 -16.98
CA ASN A 42 -12.33 3.96 -16.77
C ASN A 42 -13.83 3.84 -16.47
N GLN A 43 -14.21 4.00 -15.20
CA GLN A 43 -15.56 3.66 -14.73
C GLN A 43 -16.07 4.64 -13.67
N SER A 44 -17.27 4.37 -13.15
CA SER A 44 -17.92 5.15 -12.11
C SER A 44 -18.60 4.26 -11.06
N ILE A 45 -18.64 4.74 -9.82
CA ILE A 45 -19.46 4.23 -8.73
C ILE A 45 -20.24 5.37 -8.07
N GLN A 46 -21.42 5.08 -7.54
CA GLN A 46 -22.27 6.05 -6.87
C GLN A 46 -22.87 5.48 -5.58
N GLY A 47 -22.86 6.29 -4.53
CA GLY A 47 -23.49 5.95 -3.26
C GLY A 47 -22.94 4.63 -2.70
N PRO A 48 -23.80 3.65 -2.33
CA PRO A 48 -23.37 2.38 -1.77
C PRO A 48 -22.91 1.35 -2.83
N LEU A 49 -22.96 1.68 -4.13
CA LEU A 49 -22.53 0.78 -5.19
C LEU A 49 -21.01 0.62 -5.17
N THR A 50 -20.54 -0.60 -5.42
CA THR A 50 -19.11 -0.91 -5.52
C THR A 50 -18.82 -1.69 -6.80
N ALA A 51 -17.56 -1.68 -7.23
CA ALA A 51 -17.06 -2.47 -8.35
C ALA A 51 -16.02 -3.47 -7.84
N GLN A 52 -16.06 -4.71 -8.33
CA GLN A 52 -15.16 -5.79 -7.95
C GLN A 52 -14.47 -6.35 -9.18
N TYR A 53 -13.14 -6.31 -9.16
CA TYR A 53 -12.28 -6.86 -10.20
C TYR A 53 -11.64 -8.14 -9.69
N ARG A 54 -11.95 -9.26 -10.35
CA ARG A 54 -11.50 -10.61 -9.97
C ARG A 54 -10.21 -10.94 -10.70
N VAL A 55 -9.15 -11.14 -9.95
CA VAL A 55 -7.79 -11.41 -10.43
C VAL A 55 -7.41 -12.83 -10.03
N SER A 56 -7.21 -13.72 -11.01
CA SER A 56 -6.65 -15.05 -10.76
C SER A 56 -5.13 -14.97 -10.79
N ALA A 57 -4.47 -15.39 -9.71
CA ALA A 57 -3.02 -15.28 -9.58
C ALA A 57 -2.39 -16.45 -8.81
N LYS A 58 -1.08 -16.52 -8.90
CA LYS A 58 -0.19 -17.46 -8.22
C LYS A 58 0.58 -16.77 -7.10
N ALA A 59 0.88 -17.52 -6.05
CA ALA A 59 1.69 -17.05 -4.94
C ALA A 59 3.05 -16.51 -5.45
N GLY A 60 3.43 -15.34 -4.96
CA GLY A 60 4.66 -14.63 -5.34
C GLY A 60 4.55 -13.76 -6.58
N GLN A 61 3.50 -13.85 -7.40
CA GLN A 61 3.26 -12.85 -8.45
C GLN A 61 3.07 -11.47 -7.84
N ILE A 62 3.48 -10.43 -8.55
CA ILE A 62 3.39 -9.05 -8.08
C ILE A 62 2.16 -8.44 -8.69
N LEU A 63 1.23 -8.03 -7.83
CA LEU A 63 0.05 -7.29 -8.24
C LEU A 63 0.32 -5.81 -8.00
N THR A 64 0.24 -5.02 -9.07
CA THR A 64 0.24 -3.56 -8.99
C THR A 64 -1.17 -3.06 -9.24
N VAL A 65 -1.65 -2.18 -8.37
CA VAL A 65 -2.96 -1.54 -8.45
C VAL A 65 -2.80 -0.04 -8.27
N ASP A 66 -3.19 0.72 -9.28
CA ASP A 66 -3.27 2.18 -9.22
C ASP A 66 -4.71 2.64 -9.38
N LEU A 67 -5.23 3.39 -8.41
CA LEU A 67 -6.54 4.01 -8.48
C LEU A 67 -6.40 5.53 -8.58
N LYS A 68 -7.00 6.12 -9.61
CA LYS A 68 -7.10 7.58 -9.80
C LYS A 68 -8.56 8.00 -9.77
N PRO A 69 -9.12 8.31 -8.59
CA PRO A 69 -10.52 8.68 -8.47
C PRO A 69 -10.72 10.19 -8.54
N SER A 70 -11.89 10.61 -9.04
CA SER A 70 -12.36 12.01 -9.01
C SER A 70 -12.87 12.43 -7.63
N ASN A 71 -13.11 11.47 -6.73
CA ASN A 71 -13.58 11.69 -5.37
C ASN A 71 -12.54 11.16 -4.39
N THR A 72 -12.06 12.01 -3.48
CA THR A 72 -11.02 11.66 -2.49
C THR A 72 -11.51 10.67 -1.43
N SER A 73 -12.83 10.43 -1.35
CA SER A 73 -13.43 9.40 -0.50
C SER A 73 -13.54 8.05 -1.21
N ALA A 74 -13.04 7.90 -2.44
CA ALA A 74 -13.01 6.63 -3.14
C ALA A 74 -11.66 5.93 -2.98
N TYR A 75 -11.72 4.64 -2.64
CA TYR A 75 -10.56 3.79 -2.37
C TYR A 75 -10.78 2.40 -2.94
N PHE A 76 -9.77 1.54 -2.83
CA PHE A 76 -9.91 0.12 -3.08
C PHE A 76 -9.39 -0.74 -1.92
N ASN A 77 -9.94 -1.94 -1.80
CA ASN A 77 -9.36 -3.00 -0.96
C ASN A 77 -8.94 -4.16 -1.85
N ILE A 78 -7.92 -4.92 -1.42
CA ILE A 78 -7.54 -6.20 -2.03
C ILE A 78 -7.86 -7.29 -1.02
N THR A 79 -8.55 -8.36 -1.44
CA THR A 79 -8.87 -9.48 -0.55
C THR A 79 -8.74 -10.80 -1.29
N ALA A 80 -8.01 -11.76 -0.71
CA ALA A 80 -7.96 -13.12 -1.23
C ALA A 80 -9.30 -13.83 -0.97
N LYS A 81 -9.74 -14.67 -1.91
CA LYS A 81 -10.99 -15.42 -1.77
C LYS A 81 -10.94 -16.32 -0.54
N GLY A 82 -11.87 -16.10 0.39
CA GLY A 82 -11.98 -16.87 1.64
C GLY A 82 -11.07 -16.38 2.77
N ALA A 83 -10.34 -15.28 2.59
CA ALA A 83 -9.56 -14.68 3.66
C ALA A 83 -10.46 -13.89 4.64
N ASP A 84 -10.08 -13.95 5.92
CA ASP A 84 -10.74 -13.20 6.99
C ASP A 84 -10.35 -11.71 6.98
N TYR A 85 -9.19 -11.38 6.41
CA TYR A 85 -8.62 -10.04 6.36
C TYR A 85 -8.34 -9.59 4.93
N ALA A 86 -8.38 -8.27 4.71
CA ALA A 86 -7.97 -7.67 3.46
C ALA A 86 -6.43 -7.66 3.37
N LEU A 87 -5.89 -8.06 2.20
CA LEU A 87 -4.49 -7.93 1.88
C LEU A 87 -4.01 -6.46 1.87
N PHE A 88 -4.91 -5.57 1.42
CA PHE A 88 -4.69 -4.14 1.32
C PHE A 88 -5.98 -3.37 1.63
N ASN A 89 -5.87 -2.29 2.40
CA ASN A 89 -6.97 -1.39 2.73
C ASN A 89 -6.64 0.04 2.29
N GLY A 90 -7.16 0.47 1.14
CA GLY A 90 -6.82 1.75 0.57
C GLY A 90 -7.32 2.95 1.35
N SER A 91 -8.36 2.81 2.19
CA SER A 91 -8.79 3.92 3.06
C SER A 91 -7.76 4.32 4.11
N ILE A 92 -6.84 3.41 4.41
CA ILE A 92 -5.72 3.63 5.33
C ILE A 92 -4.45 3.88 4.49
N MET A 93 -4.20 3.02 3.50
CA MET A 93 -2.91 2.94 2.81
C MET A 93 -2.83 3.75 1.51
N GLY A 94 -3.93 4.40 1.11
CA GLY A 94 -4.02 5.20 -0.09
C GLY A 94 -4.43 4.41 -1.34
N ASN A 95 -4.13 4.98 -2.50
CA ASN A 95 -4.68 4.54 -3.79
C ASN A 95 -3.65 3.86 -4.70
N HIS A 96 -2.60 3.31 -4.10
CA HIS A 96 -1.60 2.51 -4.80
C HIS A 96 -1.22 1.30 -3.96
N PHE A 97 -1.12 0.14 -4.60
CA PHE A 97 -0.56 -1.09 -4.04
C PHE A 97 0.42 -1.69 -5.04
N MET A 98 1.54 -2.20 -4.55
CA MET A 98 2.43 -3.02 -5.34
C MET A 98 3.12 -4.01 -4.43
N GLY A 99 2.72 -5.28 -4.50
CA GLY A 99 3.26 -6.29 -3.58
C GLY A 99 3.07 -7.71 -4.05
N PRO A 100 3.83 -8.67 -3.47
CA PRO A 100 3.68 -10.08 -3.74
C PRO A 100 2.35 -10.61 -3.22
N LEU A 101 1.71 -11.48 -3.99
CA LEU A 101 0.50 -12.17 -3.56
C LEU A 101 0.87 -13.39 -2.69
N PRO A 102 0.29 -13.55 -1.50
CA PRO A 102 0.77 -14.54 -0.53
C PRO A 102 0.39 -15.99 -0.87
N ALA A 103 -0.68 -16.19 -1.64
CA ALA A 103 -1.24 -17.51 -1.95
C ALA A 103 -1.75 -17.62 -3.40
N ASP A 104 -1.89 -18.86 -3.88
CA ASP A 104 -2.59 -19.16 -5.12
C ASP A 104 -4.09 -18.89 -4.95
N GLY A 105 -4.73 -18.32 -5.97
CA GLY A 105 -6.18 -18.24 -6.02
C GLY A 105 -6.73 -16.98 -6.68
N GLU A 106 -7.99 -16.69 -6.35
CA GLU A 106 -8.68 -15.50 -6.81
C GLU A 106 -8.57 -14.38 -5.77
N TYR A 107 -8.18 -13.20 -6.20
CA TYR A 107 -8.16 -11.96 -5.44
C TYR A 107 -9.26 -11.04 -5.95
N THR A 108 -9.83 -10.25 -5.05
CA THR A 108 -10.80 -9.20 -5.38
C THR A 108 -10.18 -7.84 -5.11
N VAL A 109 -10.05 -7.03 -6.15
CA VAL A 109 -9.84 -5.58 -6.02
C VAL A 109 -11.21 -4.93 -5.98
N GLN A 110 -11.65 -4.43 -4.82
CA GLN A 110 -12.95 -3.81 -4.66
C GLN A 110 -12.81 -2.29 -4.58
N VAL A 111 -13.32 -1.56 -5.56
CA VAL A 111 -13.40 -0.08 -5.54
C VAL A 111 -14.71 0.35 -4.88
N TYR A 112 -14.63 1.28 -3.93
CA TYR A 112 -15.77 1.73 -3.11
C TYR A 112 -15.63 3.19 -2.68
N LEU A 113 -16.76 3.78 -2.25
CA LEU A 113 -16.80 5.06 -1.54
C LEU A 113 -16.84 4.83 -0.02
N MET A 114 -16.09 5.63 0.74
CA MET A 114 -16.21 5.70 2.19
C MET A 114 -17.66 5.97 2.61
N ARG A 115 -18.04 5.45 3.78
CA ARG A 115 -19.44 5.43 4.27
C ARG A 115 -20.09 6.81 4.28
N ASN A 116 -19.33 7.86 4.60
CA ASN A 116 -19.80 9.24 4.61
C ASN A 116 -20.21 9.72 3.20
N ALA A 117 -19.37 9.53 2.19
CA ALA A 117 -19.66 9.89 0.80
C ALA A 117 -20.76 9.00 0.18
N ALA A 118 -20.71 7.69 0.46
CA ALA A 118 -21.73 6.75 0.02
C ALA A 118 -23.14 7.12 0.52
N ARG A 119 -23.27 7.53 1.78
CA ARG A 119 -24.55 7.98 2.36
C ARG A 119 -25.06 9.28 1.76
N ARG A 120 -24.18 10.15 1.30
CA ARG A 120 -24.52 11.37 0.56
C ARG A 120 -24.80 11.12 -0.92
N ASN A 121 -24.81 9.85 -1.34
CA ASN A 121 -25.03 9.42 -2.72
C ASN A 121 -24.07 10.10 -3.73
N GLU A 122 -22.84 10.37 -3.28
CA GLU A 122 -21.80 10.96 -4.11
C GLU A 122 -21.36 10.01 -5.23
N VAL A 123 -20.71 10.58 -6.24
CA VAL A 123 -20.17 9.85 -7.39
C VAL A 123 -18.64 9.90 -7.34
N ALA A 124 -18.01 8.80 -7.73
CA ALA A 124 -16.59 8.76 -8.05
C ALA A 124 -16.42 8.18 -9.46
N ASN A 125 -15.97 9.01 -10.40
CA ASN A 125 -15.39 8.52 -11.64
C ASN A 125 -13.94 8.13 -11.34
N TYR A 126 -13.42 7.07 -11.95
CA TYR A 126 -12.06 6.64 -11.68
C TYR A 126 -11.43 5.95 -12.88
N ASN A 127 -10.10 6.03 -12.94
CA ASN A 127 -9.24 5.13 -13.69
C ASN A 127 -8.64 4.12 -12.69
N LEU A 128 -8.78 2.83 -12.98
CA LEU A 128 -8.13 1.75 -12.25
C LEU A 128 -7.17 1.04 -13.21
N SER A 129 -5.89 0.99 -12.87
CA SER A 129 -4.89 0.23 -13.61
C SER A 129 -4.45 -0.98 -12.78
N LEU A 130 -4.42 -2.15 -13.42
CA LEU A 130 -4.00 -3.42 -12.81
C LEU A 130 -2.87 -4.03 -13.64
N ASN A 131 -1.75 -4.37 -13.01
CA ASN A 131 -0.70 -5.20 -13.58
C ASN A 131 -0.50 -6.46 -12.72
N LEU A 132 -0.18 -7.59 -13.35
CA LEU A 132 0.21 -8.80 -12.67
C LEU A 132 1.49 -9.35 -13.31
N SER A 133 2.62 -9.17 -12.64
CA SER A 133 3.93 -9.61 -13.13
C SER A 133 4.42 -10.89 -12.42
N PRO A 134 5.27 -11.70 -13.08
CA PRO A 134 5.98 -12.80 -12.42
C PRO A 134 6.83 -12.32 -11.23
N ALA A 135 7.05 -13.19 -10.24
CA ALA A 135 7.87 -12.89 -9.05
C ALA A 135 9.31 -12.43 -9.38
N ASP A 136 9.87 -12.99 -10.46
CA ASP A 136 11.23 -12.75 -10.92
C ASP A 136 11.30 -11.79 -12.11
N ALA A 137 10.18 -11.18 -12.49
CA ALA A 137 10.21 -10.14 -13.50
C ALA A 137 11.03 -8.98 -12.95
N SER A 138 12.10 -8.61 -13.65
CA SER A 138 12.81 -7.36 -13.38
C SER A 138 11.85 -6.23 -13.66
N ASP A 139 11.35 -5.60 -12.60
CA ASP A 139 10.44 -4.47 -12.77
C ASP A 139 11.24 -3.33 -13.41
N SER A 140 11.00 -3.18 -14.72
CA SER A 140 11.47 -2.14 -15.64
C SER A 140 13.00 -2.00 -15.86
N THR A 141 13.41 -2.25 -17.09
CA THR A 141 14.64 -1.67 -17.67
C THR A 141 14.57 -0.15 -17.75
N ARG A 142 13.39 0.45 -17.58
CA ARG A 142 13.20 1.90 -17.62
C ARG A 142 13.86 2.55 -16.41
N PRO A 143 14.60 3.65 -16.61
CA PRO A 143 15.09 4.44 -15.50
C PRO A 143 13.89 5.02 -14.73
N PHE A 144 13.95 4.91 -13.41
CA PHE A 144 13.08 5.66 -12.52
C PHE A 144 13.41 7.15 -12.65
N ASP A 145 12.40 7.99 -12.77
CA ASP A 145 12.52 9.45 -12.82
C ASP A 145 11.24 10.05 -12.22
N GLN A 146 11.35 10.61 -11.03
CA GLN A 146 10.23 11.23 -10.34
C GLN A 146 10.67 12.50 -9.61
N THR A 147 9.85 13.54 -9.69
CA THR A 147 9.97 14.73 -8.85
C THR A 147 8.87 14.74 -7.79
N LEU A 148 9.28 14.86 -6.54
CA LEU A 148 8.42 14.91 -5.36
C LEU A 148 8.59 16.27 -4.67
N GLU A 149 7.53 16.83 -4.11
CA GLU A 149 7.62 18.09 -3.37
C GLU A 149 6.67 18.10 -2.17
N LEU A 150 7.17 18.54 -1.03
CA LEU A 150 6.38 18.76 0.18
C LEU A 150 6.97 19.93 0.96
N GLN A 151 6.10 20.81 1.47
CA GLN A 151 6.49 21.91 2.37
C GLN A 151 7.63 22.80 1.86
N GLY A 152 7.74 22.95 0.53
CA GLY A 152 8.74 23.77 -0.16
C GLY A 152 10.08 23.09 -0.41
N ILE A 153 10.23 21.81 -0.06
CA ILE A 153 11.40 21.00 -0.43
C ILE A 153 11.02 20.07 -1.56
N ARG A 154 11.82 20.10 -2.62
CA ARG A 154 11.66 19.27 -3.80
C ARG A 154 12.79 18.25 -3.88
N PHE A 155 12.46 17.03 -4.26
CA PHE A 155 13.41 15.96 -4.55
C PHE A 155 13.20 15.48 -5.97
N HIS A 156 14.23 15.59 -6.81
CA HIS A 156 14.27 14.88 -8.08
C HIS A 156 15.05 13.58 -7.88
N VAL A 157 14.38 12.45 -8.09
CA VAL A 157 14.89 11.11 -7.81
C VAL A 157 14.99 10.37 -9.14
N THR A 158 16.21 9.99 -9.52
CA THR A 158 16.46 9.25 -10.75
C THR A 158 17.28 7.99 -10.50
N THR A 159 17.17 7.01 -11.40
CA THR A 159 18.09 5.87 -11.42
C THR A 159 18.86 5.83 -12.73
N GLU A 160 20.15 5.57 -12.64
CA GLU A 160 21.04 5.35 -13.78
C GLU A 160 21.65 3.95 -13.70
N GLY A 161 21.86 3.30 -14.86
CA GLY A 161 22.64 2.07 -14.93
C GLY A 161 24.11 2.42 -15.18
N ILE A 162 25.01 2.02 -14.27
CA ILE A 162 26.45 2.22 -14.36
C ILE A 162 27.12 0.87 -14.12
N ASP A 163 27.83 0.34 -15.11
CA ASP A 163 28.65 -0.90 -15.00
C ASP A 163 27.94 -2.08 -14.29
N ASP A 164 26.79 -2.50 -14.79
CA ASP A 164 25.91 -3.56 -14.20
C ASP A 164 25.33 -3.24 -12.80
N HIS A 165 25.61 -2.07 -12.24
CA HIS A 165 24.99 -1.57 -11.02
C HIS A 165 23.94 -0.51 -11.32
N ARG A 166 22.86 -0.51 -10.53
CA ARG A 166 21.91 0.61 -10.51
C ARG A 166 22.41 1.63 -9.49
N VAL A 167 22.43 2.89 -9.87
CA VAL A 167 22.77 4.00 -9.00
C VAL A 167 21.53 4.89 -8.86
N LEU A 168 21.12 5.10 -7.63
CA LEU A 168 20.14 6.12 -7.27
C LEU A 168 20.82 7.47 -7.23
N ARG A 169 20.21 8.48 -7.85
CA ARG A 169 20.60 9.88 -7.73
C ARG A 169 19.45 10.66 -7.11
N ILE A 170 19.77 11.45 -6.10
CA ILE A 170 18.82 12.33 -5.41
C ILE A 170 19.33 13.76 -5.54
N SER A 171 18.48 14.61 -6.10
CA SER A 171 18.72 16.02 -6.35
C SER A 171 17.74 16.86 -5.53
N PRO A 172 18.10 17.26 -4.30
CA PRO A 172 17.25 18.10 -3.48
C PRO A 172 17.27 19.56 -3.94
N GLN A 173 16.16 20.27 -3.72
CA GLN A 173 16.01 21.70 -3.97
C GLN A 173 15.17 22.34 -2.86
N GLY A 174 15.50 23.57 -2.51
CA GLY A 174 14.79 24.35 -1.48
C GLY A 174 15.41 24.23 -0.07
N LEU A 175 16.49 23.47 0.09
CA LEU A 175 17.23 23.41 1.34
C LEU A 175 18.06 24.69 1.56
N GLU A 176 18.18 25.16 2.80
CA GLU A 176 18.89 26.41 3.10
C GLU A 176 20.42 26.30 2.99
N THR A 177 20.99 25.12 3.26
CA THR A 177 22.45 24.94 3.41
C THR A 177 23.05 24.11 2.29
N ASP A 178 22.46 22.94 1.98
CA ASP A 178 23.04 22.02 1.00
C ASP A 178 21.96 21.44 0.09
N ASN A 179 22.09 21.73 -1.21
CA ASN A 179 21.24 21.19 -2.27
C ASN A 179 22.04 20.34 -3.26
N SER A 180 23.23 19.88 -2.87
CA SER A 180 24.08 19.11 -3.75
C SER A 180 23.43 17.76 -4.07
N ASP A 181 23.57 17.35 -5.33
CA ASP A 181 23.19 16.02 -5.76
C ASP A 181 24.08 14.99 -5.08
N PHE A 182 23.51 13.86 -4.72
CA PHE A 182 24.29 12.72 -4.23
C PHE A 182 23.75 11.43 -4.83
N THR A 183 24.61 10.41 -4.81
CA THR A 183 24.31 9.11 -5.38
C THR A 183 24.48 8.00 -4.37
N ARG A 184 23.72 6.92 -4.55
CA ARG A 184 23.81 5.70 -3.74
C ARG A 184 23.71 4.47 -4.63
N PRO A 185 24.60 3.47 -4.48
CA PRO A 185 24.41 2.18 -5.13
C PRO A 185 23.10 1.54 -4.66
N LEU A 186 22.39 0.89 -5.57
CA LEU A 186 21.21 0.08 -5.28
C LEU A 186 21.47 -1.39 -5.59
N THR A 187 20.88 -2.25 -4.76
CA THR A 187 20.87 -3.70 -4.99
C THR A 187 19.66 -4.15 -5.80
N GLY A 188 18.62 -3.32 -5.84
CA GLY A 188 17.38 -3.57 -6.57
C GLY A 188 17.00 -2.44 -7.54
N ASN A 189 15.83 -2.57 -8.15
CA ASN A 189 15.21 -1.50 -8.92
C ASN A 189 14.36 -0.63 -8.00
N VAL A 190 14.41 0.70 -8.17
CA VAL A 190 13.48 1.60 -7.49
C VAL A 190 12.09 1.31 -8.03
N VAL A 191 11.17 1.03 -7.11
CA VAL A 191 9.77 0.75 -7.44
C VAL A 191 8.86 1.92 -7.13
N ARG A 192 9.23 2.76 -6.13
CA ARG A 192 8.45 3.91 -5.71
C ARG A 192 9.32 4.86 -4.89
N ALA A 193 8.99 6.15 -4.95
CA ALA A 193 9.48 7.13 -4.00
C ALA A 193 8.31 7.95 -3.43
N GLU A 194 8.42 8.35 -2.18
CA GLU A 194 7.44 9.14 -1.45
C GLU A 194 8.10 10.26 -0.67
N VAL A 195 7.36 11.35 -0.47
CA VAL A 195 7.74 12.43 0.43
C VAL A 195 6.65 12.57 1.50
N ALA A 196 7.05 12.64 2.75
CA ALA A 196 6.14 12.76 3.89
C ALA A 196 6.81 13.54 5.03
N ASP A 197 6.04 13.89 6.04
CA ASP A 197 6.52 14.53 7.28
C ASP A 197 6.00 13.66 8.43
N LEU A 198 6.73 12.59 8.75
CA LEU A 198 6.25 11.55 9.68
C LEU A 198 6.25 12.02 11.13
N ASP A 199 7.20 12.88 11.51
CA ASP A 199 7.28 13.40 12.88
C ASP A 199 6.55 14.74 13.07
N ARG A 200 6.04 15.33 11.97
CA ARG A 200 5.23 16.55 11.93
C ARG A 200 5.98 17.79 12.38
N ASP A 201 7.28 17.84 12.14
CA ASP A 201 8.11 19.00 12.49
C ASP A 201 8.04 20.11 11.43
N GLY A 202 7.30 19.88 10.33
CA GLY A 202 7.17 20.81 9.22
C GLY A 202 8.33 20.73 8.22
N SER A 203 9.14 19.68 8.31
CA SER A 203 10.34 19.42 7.56
C SER A 203 10.26 18.01 6.95
N PRO A 204 10.22 17.85 5.61
CA PRO A 204 9.86 16.57 5.02
C PRO A 204 11.01 15.56 4.98
N GLU A 205 10.65 14.29 4.99
CA GLU A 205 11.49 13.15 4.64
C GLU A 205 11.20 12.63 3.23
N LEU A 206 12.25 12.14 2.58
CA LEU A 206 12.20 11.34 1.36
C LEU A 206 12.34 9.86 1.71
N TYR A 207 11.49 9.02 1.14
CA TYR A 207 11.54 7.56 1.23
C TYR A 207 11.58 6.97 -0.18
N VAL A 208 12.67 6.28 -0.54
CA VAL A 208 12.83 5.59 -1.82
C VAL A 208 12.85 4.09 -1.55
N PHE A 209 11.92 3.37 -2.18
CA PHE A 209 11.77 1.94 -2.03
C PHE A 209 12.35 1.25 -3.25
N ALA A 210 13.24 0.29 -3.02
CA ALA A 210 13.83 -0.53 -4.05
C ALA A 210 13.62 -2.01 -3.75
N ARG A 211 13.62 -2.81 -4.81
CA ARG A 211 13.41 -4.25 -4.72
C ARG A 211 14.28 -4.99 -5.73
N SER A 212 14.93 -6.04 -5.27
CA SER A 212 15.60 -6.99 -6.16
C SER A 212 14.59 -8.02 -6.67
N PRO A 213 14.63 -8.38 -7.98
CA PRO A 213 13.80 -9.45 -8.51
C PRO A 213 14.23 -10.78 -7.88
N GLY A 214 13.27 -11.61 -7.48
CA GLY A 214 13.58 -12.89 -6.85
C GLY A 214 12.75 -13.15 -5.60
N ARG A 215 12.36 -14.41 -5.44
CA ARG A 215 11.81 -14.92 -4.19
C ARG A 215 12.84 -14.80 -3.07
N GLY A 216 12.39 -14.39 -1.88
CA GLY A 216 13.22 -14.46 -0.68
C GLY A 216 14.27 -13.33 -0.55
N LEU A 217 14.19 -12.29 -1.39
CA LEU A 217 15.12 -11.16 -1.32
C LEU A 217 14.48 -10.00 -0.54
N PRO A 218 15.21 -9.40 0.41
CA PRO A 218 14.69 -8.29 1.18
C PRO A 218 14.45 -7.05 0.29
N GLY A 219 13.42 -6.28 0.60
CA GLY A 219 13.27 -4.94 0.06
C GLY A 219 14.28 -3.98 0.67
N GLU A 220 14.67 -2.97 -0.10
CA GLU A 220 15.64 -1.96 0.25
C GLU A 220 14.93 -0.61 0.47
N LEU A 221 15.27 0.08 1.57
CA LEU A 221 14.81 1.44 1.86
C LEU A 221 16.02 2.38 1.84
N VAL A 222 15.92 3.43 1.02
CA VAL A 222 16.83 4.57 1.08
C VAL A 222 16.03 5.78 1.54
N ALA A 223 16.35 6.35 2.69
CA ALA A 223 15.54 7.39 3.31
C ALA A 223 16.38 8.52 3.91
N TYR A 224 15.88 9.76 3.79
CA TYR A 224 16.56 10.98 4.23
C TYR A 224 15.57 11.96 4.85
N SER A 225 15.94 12.62 5.94
CA SER A 225 15.17 13.73 6.53
C SER A 225 15.79 15.08 6.16
N ALA A 226 14.96 16.03 5.74
CA ALA A 226 15.35 17.41 5.50
C ALA A 226 15.38 18.21 6.79
N ASN A 227 16.39 17.97 7.64
CA ASN A 227 16.55 18.58 8.97
C ASN A 227 16.32 20.09 8.97
N ARG A 228 15.16 20.51 9.50
CA ARG A 228 14.73 21.92 9.54
C ARG A 228 14.87 22.65 8.20
N LYS A 229 14.71 21.93 7.09
CA LYS A 229 14.85 22.41 5.70
C LYS A 229 16.25 22.92 5.36
N LYS A 230 17.30 22.46 6.06
CA LYS A 230 18.67 22.95 5.86
C LYS A 230 19.55 22.00 5.07
N SER A 231 19.53 20.73 5.47
CA SER A 231 20.43 19.68 4.95
C SER A 231 19.82 18.30 5.19
N LEU A 232 20.27 17.32 4.44
CA LEU A 232 19.79 15.94 4.55
C LEU A 232 20.64 15.13 5.54
N SER A 233 19.98 14.26 6.30
CA SER A 233 20.62 13.18 7.04
C SER A 233 19.90 11.87 6.74
N GLU A 234 20.66 10.78 6.65
CA GLU A 234 20.08 9.45 6.46
C GLU A 234 19.14 9.07 7.62
N ILE A 235 18.07 8.37 7.26
CA ILE A 235 17.16 7.73 8.18
C ILE A 235 17.49 6.25 8.21
N TYR A 236 17.95 5.77 9.36
CA TYR A 236 18.31 4.37 9.54
C TYR A 236 17.07 3.51 9.82
N LEU A 237 16.91 2.42 9.06
CA LEU A 237 15.95 1.36 9.36
C LEU A 237 16.72 0.11 9.84
N PRO A 238 16.56 -0.30 11.11
CA PRO A 238 17.16 -1.55 11.60
C PRO A 238 16.71 -2.75 10.76
N PRO A 239 17.60 -3.71 10.46
CA PRO A 239 17.25 -4.92 9.73
C PRO A 239 16.24 -5.76 10.53
N VAL A 240 15.35 -6.47 9.84
CA VAL A 240 14.30 -7.30 10.47
C VAL A 240 14.90 -8.32 11.44
N SER A 241 16.10 -8.82 11.15
CA SER A 241 16.81 -9.79 12.01
C SER A 241 17.10 -9.30 13.42
N GLU A 242 17.10 -7.98 13.67
CA GLU A 242 17.27 -7.41 15.01
C GLU A 242 15.96 -7.37 15.83
N ASP A 243 14.81 -7.60 15.19
CA ASP A 243 13.51 -7.66 15.84
C ASP A 243 13.02 -9.12 15.91
N VAL A 244 13.07 -9.70 17.12
CA VAL A 244 12.75 -11.11 17.36
C VAL A 244 11.35 -11.50 16.88
N GLU A 245 10.36 -10.62 17.05
CA GLU A 245 8.98 -10.88 16.64
C GLU A 245 8.80 -10.74 15.13
N ALA A 246 9.40 -9.70 14.54
CA ALA A 246 9.31 -9.49 13.10
C ALA A 246 10.09 -10.53 12.29
N ALA A 247 11.18 -11.07 12.83
CA ALA A 247 12.07 -12.03 12.16
C ALA A 247 11.48 -13.45 12.01
N GLU A 248 10.43 -13.82 12.76
CA GLU A 248 9.90 -15.18 12.75
C GLU A 248 9.30 -15.57 11.39
N GLY A 249 9.95 -16.46 10.63
CA GLY A 249 9.48 -16.81 9.28
C GLY A 249 9.66 -15.67 8.26
N TYR A 250 10.55 -14.72 8.54
CA TYR A 250 10.95 -13.69 7.60
C TYR A 250 11.89 -14.27 6.54
N GLN A 251 11.60 -13.99 5.27
CA GLN A 251 12.44 -14.35 4.13
C GLN A 251 12.58 -13.17 3.15
N GLY A 252 12.20 -11.94 3.50
CA GLY A 252 12.19 -10.82 2.55
C GLY A 252 10.88 -10.71 1.75
N GLU A 253 10.98 -10.24 0.51
CA GLU A 253 9.85 -9.80 -0.34
C GLU A 253 9.08 -8.63 0.27
N ASP A 254 9.84 -7.69 0.84
CA ASP A 254 9.29 -6.55 1.52
C ASP A 254 8.65 -5.54 0.56
N GLU A 255 7.50 -5.03 0.98
CA GLU A 255 6.82 -3.86 0.44
C GLU A 255 6.84 -2.77 1.50
N PHE A 256 7.18 -1.55 1.09
CA PHE A 256 7.13 -0.37 1.94
C PHE A 256 6.06 0.60 1.48
N ALA A 257 5.46 1.31 2.42
CA ALA A 257 4.56 2.42 2.13
C ALA A 257 4.61 3.43 3.28
N VAL A 258 4.51 4.72 2.95
CA VAL A 258 4.13 5.71 3.94
C VAL A 258 2.62 5.68 4.14
N VAL A 259 2.19 5.55 5.39
CA VAL A 259 0.77 5.48 5.78
C VAL A 259 0.56 6.46 6.91
N GLU A 260 -0.19 7.52 6.65
CA GLU A 260 -0.39 8.64 7.56
C GLU A 260 0.94 9.25 8.05
N ASN A 261 1.43 8.85 9.22
CA ASN A 261 2.65 9.36 9.86
C ASN A 261 3.56 8.21 10.33
N VAL A 262 3.43 7.05 9.69
CA VAL A 262 4.29 5.89 9.93
C VAL A 262 4.80 5.34 8.61
N LEU A 263 5.99 4.74 8.66
CA LEU A 263 6.42 3.85 7.61
C LEU A 263 5.87 2.45 7.90
N VAL A 264 5.24 1.84 6.92
CA VAL A 264 4.76 0.47 6.96
C VAL A 264 5.68 -0.41 6.12
N ARG A 265 6.11 -1.54 6.68
CA ARG A 265 6.80 -2.63 5.98
C ARG A 265 5.93 -3.87 6.01
N ARG A 266 5.68 -4.50 4.88
CA ARG A 266 4.90 -5.74 4.77
C ARG A 266 5.69 -6.81 4.05
N PHE A 267 5.57 -8.06 4.48
CA PHE A 267 6.19 -9.20 3.82
C PHE A 267 5.42 -10.50 4.09
N PRO A 268 5.47 -11.49 3.18
CA PRO A 268 4.87 -12.80 3.41
C PRO A 268 5.55 -13.55 4.57
N VAL A 269 4.75 -14.28 5.36
CA VAL A 269 5.26 -15.14 6.44
C VAL A 269 5.50 -16.55 5.92
N TYR A 270 6.69 -17.07 6.19
CA TYR A 270 7.11 -18.42 5.81
C TYR A 270 6.98 -19.42 6.96
N GLU A 271 6.87 -20.71 6.61
CA GLU A 271 6.74 -21.81 7.57
C GLU A 271 7.97 -21.96 8.48
N SER A 272 9.16 -21.60 7.98
CA SER A 272 10.40 -21.55 8.75
C SER A 272 11.41 -20.58 8.11
N ALA A 273 12.55 -20.40 8.79
CA ALA A 273 13.70 -19.66 8.27
C ALA A 273 14.54 -20.46 7.25
N ASP A 274 14.19 -21.71 6.96
CA ASP A 274 14.97 -22.58 6.07
C ASP A 274 14.81 -22.17 4.60
N ALA A 275 15.91 -22.26 3.84
CA ALA A 275 15.89 -22.04 2.40
C ALA A 275 14.94 -23.05 1.73
N GLY A 276 13.86 -22.54 1.13
CA GLY A 276 12.86 -23.37 0.44
C GLY A 276 11.55 -23.57 1.20
N ALA A 277 11.44 -23.13 2.46
CA ALA A 277 10.20 -23.16 3.22
C ALA A 277 9.01 -22.57 2.44
N GLY A 278 7.81 -23.12 2.63
CA GLY A 278 6.60 -22.62 1.98
C GLY A 278 6.16 -21.25 2.52
N ARG A 279 5.41 -20.48 1.73
CA ARG A 279 4.63 -19.35 2.27
C ARG A 279 3.43 -19.91 3.03
N THR A 280 3.14 -19.34 4.19
CA THR A 280 1.96 -19.73 5.00
C THR A 280 0.64 -19.19 4.42
N GLY A 281 0.71 -18.28 3.44
CA GLY A 281 -0.43 -17.52 2.94
C GLY A 281 -0.76 -16.28 3.77
N LYS A 282 -0.08 -16.06 4.90
CA LYS A 282 -0.21 -14.87 5.74
C LYS A 282 0.81 -13.79 5.38
N MET A 283 0.48 -12.56 5.72
CA MET A 283 1.39 -11.41 5.65
C MET A 283 1.72 -10.93 7.06
N ARG A 284 2.94 -10.41 7.24
CA ARG A 284 3.31 -9.62 8.42
C ARG A 284 3.42 -8.16 8.03
N GLU A 285 2.86 -7.30 8.85
CA GLU A 285 3.01 -5.84 8.80
C GLU A 285 3.81 -5.38 10.02
N VAL A 286 4.82 -4.52 9.79
CA VAL A 286 5.57 -3.82 10.83
C VAL A 286 5.43 -2.33 10.60
N ARG A 287 5.04 -1.60 11.65
CA ARG A 287 4.88 -0.14 11.63
C ARG A 287 6.05 0.53 12.32
N TYR A 288 6.63 1.54 11.70
CA TYR A 288 7.76 2.29 12.24
C TYR A 288 7.41 3.76 12.42
N ARG A 289 7.91 4.33 13.52
CA ARG A 289 7.88 5.78 13.78
C ARG A 289 9.27 6.35 13.63
N LEU A 290 9.34 7.53 13.03
CA LEU A 290 10.57 8.30 12.95
C LEU A 290 10.93 8.86 14.34
N MET A 291 12.18 8.69 14.75
CA MET A 291 12.70 9.22 16.01
C MET A 291 14.15 9.67 15.84
N ALA A 292 14.58 10.60 16.69
CA ALA A 292 15.99 10.97 16.77
C ALA A 292 16.86 9.76 17.18
N GLY A 293 17.96 9.57 16.46
CA GLY A 293 19.04 8.64 16.77
C GLY A 293 20.31 9.37 17.21
N GLU A 294 21.40 8.64 17.46
CA GLU A 294 22.67 9.23 17.91
C GLU A 294 23.33 10.11 16.84
N ALA A 295 23.21 9.74 15.56
CA ALA A 295 23.88 10.41 14.44
C ALA A 295 22.91 10.84 13.31
N GLY A 296 21.61 10.93 13.59
CA GLY A 296 20.59 11.23 12.58
C GLY A 296 19.21 10.76 13.04
N TRP A 297 18.49 10.11 12.14
CA TRP A 297 17.15 9.60 12.41
C TRP A 297 17.09 8.08 12.36
N VAL A 298 16.17 7.50 13.12
CA VAL A 298 15.94 6.07 13.14
C VAL A 298 14.44 5.77 13.07
N LEU A 299 14.08 4.81 12.22
CA LEU A 299 12.75 4.23 12.16
C LEU A 299 12.63 3.16 13.23
N ARG A 300 11.98 3.50 14.35
CA ARG A 300 11.81 2.61 15.49
C ARG A 300 10.53 1.80 15.33
N ARG A 301 10.64 0.49 15.49
CA ARG A 301 9.51 -0.44 15.43
C ARG A 301 8.47 -0.09 16.50
N GLY A 302 7.22 0.01 16.06
CA GLY A 302 6.02 0.19 16.85
C GLY A 302 5.25 -1.12 16.95
N GLU A 303 4.23 -1.27 16.09
CA GLU A 303 3.30 -2.41 16.09
C GLU A 303 3.73 -3.46 15.05
N VAL A 304 3.53 -4.74 15.39
CA VAL A 304 3.70 -5.90 14.50
C VAL A 304 2.36 -6.64 14.41
N ILE A 305 1.90 -6.94 13.20
CA ILE A 305 0.61 -7.60 12.95
C ILE A 305 0.83 -8.73 11.95
N VAL A 306 0.21 -9.90 12.18
CA VAL A 306 0.14 -10.99 11.21
C VAL A 306 -1.32 -11.21 10.81
N TYR A 307 -1.59 -11.28 9.51
CA TYR A 307 -2.95 -11.39 8.96
C TYR A 307 -3.03 -12.29 7.74
#